data_AF-A0A5R9G8J4-F1
#
_entry.id   AF-A0A5R9G8J4-F1
#
_cell.length_a   1.000
_cell.length_b   1.000
_cell.length_c   1.000
_cell.angle_alpha   90.00
_cell.angle_beta   90.00
_cell.angle_gamma   90.00
#
_symmetry.space_group_name_H-M   'P 1'
#
loop_
_entity.id
_entity.type
_entity.pdbx_description
1 polymer ?
#
loop_
_entity_poly.entity_id
_entity_poly.type
_entity_poly.pdbx_seq_one_letter_code
_entity_poly.pdbx_strand_id
1 'polypeptide(L)'
;MKSVSVAIAAEALITAIVAIGIYYGVGVFPYTTPWASGTTPPEPAQLHFTLPIGMPSLQELKMPLSFIRAEGLGFGIAGFLLSAAAILAQSFARGAYLGGLRSHAVNGEKADMLRAGRHFFFRMTGWTIFQHAAGLILFFSAVVFFPFALIGMIVLFAFSLTPYVIVLRDVGLAEGLASAPGVFRRAFGRLLPLAIVAAIVTALCGGARLAPVPYNYLLCMVIYVPAATYLIYELMLRLHAFLRENNTPLPKPQFRERARRFGGWAWAALLLVAPLTGAAAATGHLFAPLSLANGSEKEWNGVSFWNDFTAAYARSEQRYTTYGWKHTGEMRLRISMPELANGAGPELLRGTAEVTWGLMEEKTTRSGNSSHIFLEETQRTDRLFYSLKKATTSTGASYFSSREGTAHLLTSGGNLREPHELEMMVSGDGKRVFLLLHPTRFPVDPVWRVSKDGRYLIPLTSPMNAGDFRYFWFSSEPKAEEAFAMLAEKNKETLLGAPAPYQLLPYALQEADGDMVATLIAMTPEAARESVPAWDAEQWTSYLRTKYEGVEYAELFPYVSKAGEYDGHVWEERTPKSEGAIRTRITVPYPNGSVTVEFEEKEGQLLELQLFLDGIVQLEESNKKG
;
A
#
# COMPACT_ATOMS: atom_id res chain seq x y z
N MET A 1 -29.97 10.92 -20.34
CA MET A 1 -29.53 9.50 -20.30
C MET A 1 -28.30 9.25 -21.17
N LYS A 2 -28.35 9.33 -22.51
CA LYS A 2 -27.19 9.02 -23.39
C LYS A 2 -25.92 9.83 -23.06
N SER A 3 -26.02 11.14 -22.82
CA SER A 3 -24.85 11.97 -22.44
C SER A 3 -24.27 11.57 -21.09
N VAL A 4 -25.12 11.22 -20.11
CA VAL A 4 -24.67 10.70 -18.80
C VAL A 4 -23.90 9.40 -18.98
N SER A 5 -24.44 8.48 -19.80
CA SER A 5 -23.78 7.20 -20.11
C SER A 5 -22.39 7.40 -20.72
N VAL A 6 -22.23 8.34 -21.66
CA VAL A 6 -20.92 8.69 -22.24
C VAL A 6 -19.97 9.19 -21.17
N ALA A 7 -20.44 10.05 -20.26
CA ALA A 7 -19.60 10.60 -19.20
C ALA A 7 -19.08 9.50 -18.27
N ILE A 8 -19.98 8.64 -17.79
CA ILE A 8 -19.65 7.50 -16.91
C ILE A 8 -18.70 6.51 -17.61
N ALA A 9 -18.97 6.15 -18.88
CA ALA A 9 -18.09 5.23 -19.61
C ALA A 9 -16.69 5.79 -19.81
N ALA A 10 -16.54 7.09 -20.10
CA ALA A 10 -15.20 7.64 -20.29
C ALA A 10 -14.43 7.66 -18.97
N GLU A 11 -15.07 8.04 -17.85
CA GLU A 11 -14.44 8.01 -16.53
C GLU A 11 -14.02 6.58 -16.14
N ALA A 12 -14.85 5.57 -16.40
CA ALA A 12 -14.51 4.17 -16.19
C ALA A 12 -13.33 3.71 -17.08
N LEU A 13 -13.31 4.12 -18.34
CA LEU A 13 -12.22 3.82 -19.27
C LEU A 13 -10.90 4.49 -18.85
N ILE A 14 -10.95 5.75 -18.45
CA ILE A 14 -9.79 6.50 -17.96
C ILE A 14 -9.24 5.83 -16.69
N THR A 15 -10.13 5.46 -15.78
CA THR A 15 -9.78 4.71 -14.57
C THR A 15 -9.08 3.40 -14.92
N ALA A 16 -9.57 2.65 -15.90
CA ALA A 16 -8.91 1.44 -16.39
C ALA A 16 -7.52 1.72 -16.99
N ILE A 17 -7.37 2.76 -17.82
CA ILE A 17 -6.06 3.14 -18.41
C ILE A 17 -5.05 3.49 -17.32
N VAL A 18 -5.45 4.27 -16.32
CA VAL A 18 -4.60 4.66 -15.19
C VAL A 18 -4.20 3.45 -14.36
N ALA A 19 -5.18 2.61 -13.99
CA ALA A 19 -4.94 1.43 -13.19
C ALA A 19 -4.04 0.41 -13.94
N ILE A 20 -4.19 0.28 -15.27
CA ILE A 20 -3.26 -0.48 -16.13
C ILE A 20 -1.86 0.13 -16.08
N GLY A 21 -1.74 1.45 -16.21
CA GLY A 21 -0.46 2.14 -16.10
C GLY A 21 0.25 1.82 -14.80
N ILE A 22 -0.45 1.96 -13.67
CA ILE A 22 0.06 1.63 -12.33
C ILE A 22 0.48 0.15 -12.26
N TYR A 23 -0.36 -0.77 -12.74
CA TYR A 23 -0.05 -2.21 -12.78
C TYR A 23 1.25 -2.50 -13.55
N TYR A 24 1.51 -1.76 -14.64
CA TYR A 24 2.74 -1.89 -15.43
C TYR A 24 3.90 -1.02 -14.91
N GLY A 25 3.77 -0.36 -13.75
CA GLY A 25 4.81 0.47 -13.14
C GLY A 25 5.07 1.78 -13.90
N VAL A 26 4.07 2.29 -14.61
CA VAL A 26 4.20 3.45 -15.48
C VAL A 26 3.22 4.54 -15.09
N GLY A 27 3.72 5.78 -14.98
CA GLY A 27 2.88 6.95 -14.72
C GLY A 27 2.09 7.36 -15.96
N VAL A 28 0.78 7.53 -15.80
CA VAL A 28 -0.09 8.11 -16.83
C VAL A 28 -0.27 9.61 -16.53
N PHE A 29 0.37 10.45 -17.34
CA PHE A 29 0.08 11.87 -17.45
C PHE A 29 -1.13 12.14 -18.37
N PRO A 30 -1.60 13.37 -18.49
CA PRO A 30 -1.50 14.46 -17.55
C PRO A 30 -2.66 14.39 -16.58
N TYR A 31 -2.42 13.90 -15.38
CA TYR A 31 -3.33 14.18 -14.27
C TYR A 31 -2.57 15.08 -13.33
N THR A 32 -2.91 16.37 -13.38
CA THR A 32 -2.33 17.50 -12.64
C THR A 32 -2.61 17.41 -11.13
N THR A 33 -2.67 16.21 -10.58
CA THR A 33 -2.80 15.95 -9.16
C THR A 33 -1.40 15.87 -8.56
N PRO A 34 -1.06 16.72 -7.57
CA PRO A 34 0.21 16.65 -6.83
C PRO A 34 0.52 15.27 -6.21
N TRP A 35 -0.47 14.38 -6.18
CA TRP A 35 -0.42 13.03 -5.60
C TRP A 35 0.51 12.05 -6.33
N ALA A 36 1.04 12.41 -7.51
CA ALA A 36 2.08 11.63 -8.19
C ALA A 36 3.47 11.72 -7.50
N SER A 37 3.60 12.55 -6.46
CA SER A 37 4.81 12.70 -5.66
C SER A 37 4.68 12.02 -4.29
N GLY A 38 4.48 10.69 -4.27
CA GLY A 38 4.96 9.75 -3.23
C GLY A 38 4.84 10.05 -1.73
N THR A 39 4.15 11.08 -1.27
CA THR A 39 4.10 11.44 0.15
C THR A 39 2.67 11.76 0.53
N THR A 40 2.13 10.93 1.42
CA THR A 40 0.86 11.02 2.14
C THR A 40 -0.45 10.75 1.36
N PRO A 41 -1.33 9.88 1.89
CA PRO A 41 -2.72 9.81 1.44
C PRO A 41 -3.40 11.16 1.67
N PRO A 42 -4.44 11.52 0.89
CA PRO A 42 -5.06 12.83 0.98
C PRO A 42 -5.61 13.09 2.39
N GLU A 43 -5.14 14.15 3.03
CA GLU A 43 -5.80 14.72 4.20
C GLU A 43 -7.28 15.02 3.86
N PRO A 44 -8.21 14.57 4.70
CA PRO A 44 -9.63 14.86 4.54
C PRO A 44 -9.92 16.25 5.12
N ALA A 45 -9.86 17.32 4.31
CA ALA A 45 -10.65 18.56 4.47
C ALA A 45 -9.98 19.82 3.86
N GLN A 46 -9.49 19.75 2.62
CA GLN A 46 -9.31 20.99 1.86
C GLN A 46 -10.53 21.15 0.94
N LEU A 47 -11.33 22.20 1.15
CA LEU A 47 -12.42 22.60 0.26
C LEU A 47 -11.81 23.09 -1.06
N HIS A 48 -12.09 22.41 -2.17
CA HIS A 48 -11.76 22.94 -3.50
C HIS A 48 -13.04 23.30 -4.23
N PHE A 49 -13.04 24.52 -4.77
CA PHE A 49 -14.06 24.99 -5.68
C PHE A 49 -13.63 24.60 -7.10
N THR A 50 -13.95 23.38 -7.53
CA THR A 50 -13.96 23.04 -8.96
C THR A 50 -15.23 23.62 -9.56
N LEU A 51 -15.08 24.64 -10.41
CA LEU A 51 -16.20 25.12 -11.19
C LEU A 51 -16.56 24.06 -12.25
N PRO A 52 -17.87 23.81 -12.50
CA PRO A 52 -18.35 22.77 -13.41
C PRO A 52 -18.16 23.19 -14.88
N ILE A 53 -16.91 23.21 -15.34
CA ILE A 53 -16.54 23.78 -16.65
C ILE A 53 -16.00 22.67 -17.59
N GLY A 54 -16.03 21.42 -17.14
CA GLY A 54 -15.62 20.23 -17.89
C GLY A 54 -16.74 19.22 -18.07
N MET A 55 -16.39 18.06 -18.63
CA MET A 55 -17.22 16.85 -18.49
C MET A 55 -17.13 16.40 -17.02
N PRO A 56 -18.23 15.93 -16.38
CA PRO A 56 -18.20 15.51 -14.98
C PRO A 56 -17.10 14.48 -14.74
N SER A 57 -16.30 14.68 -13.70
CA SER A 57 -15.17 13.81 -13.39
C SER A 57 -15.08 13.48 -11.90
N LEU A 58 -14.68 12.24 -11.57
CA LEU A 58 -14.51 11.83 -10.17
C LEU A 58 -13.41 12.60 -9.46
N GLN A 59 -12.43 13.11 -10.20
CA GLN A 59 -11.38 13.96 -9.65
C GLN A 59 -11.93 15.26 -9.06
N GLU A 60 -13.07 15.75 -9.55
CA GLU A 60 -13.76 16.93 -8.99
C GLU A 60 -14.25 16.67 -7.55
N LEU A 61 -14.43 15.40 -7.18
CA LEU A 61 -14.82 14.95 -5.84
C LEU A 61 -13.63 14.53 -4.96
N LYS A 62 -12.38 14.74 -5.41
CA LYS A 62 -11.15 14.20 -4.79
C LYS A 62 -11.15 12.69 -4.63
N MET A 63 -11.99 11.99 -5.39
CA MET A 63 -11.93 10.55 -5.45
C MET A 63 -10.77 10.17 -6.38
N PRO A 64 -9.79 9.38 -5.90
CA PRO A 64 -8.72 8.94 -6.77
C PRO A 64 -9.30 8.03 -7.86
N LEU A 65 -8.75 8.14 -9.07
CA LEU A 65 -9.16 7.25 -10.18
C LEU A 65 -8.80 5.80 -9.87
N SER A 66 -7.70 5.56 -9.17
CA SER A 66 -7.30 4.24 -8.69
C SER A 66 -6.95 4.32 -7.21
N PHE A 67 -7.33 3.30 -6.46
CA PHE A 67 -6.95 3.13 -5.05
C PHE A 67 -5.62 2.37 -4.91
N ILE A 68 -4.99 1.98 -6.02
CA ILE A 68 -3.65 1.39 -6.04
C ILE A 68 -2.64 2.54 -5.92
N ARG A 69 -1.70 2.48 -4.97
CA ARG A 69 -0.64 3.50 -4.94
C ARG A 69 0.36 3.27 -6.05
N ALA A 70 0.99 4.37 -6.44
CA ALA A 70 1.82 4.45 -7.62
C ALA A 70 3.19 5.03 -7.23
N GLU A 71 3.83 4.38 -6.27
CA GLU A 71 5.16 4.76 -5.78
C GLU A 71 6.22 4.25 -6.77
N GLY A 72 7.23 5.08 -7.05
CA GLY A 72 8.34 4.70 -7.95
C GLY A 72 8.00 4.54 -9.44
N LEU A 73 6.89 5.10 -9.93
CA LEU A 73 6.48 4.96 -11.33
C LEU A 73 7.54 5.49 -12.31
N GLY A 74 7.89 4.68 -13.31
CA GLY A 74 8.78 5.07 -14.39
C GLY A 74 8.07 5.95 -15.43
N PHE A 75 8.74 7.00 -15.89
CA PHE A 75 8.31 7.82 -17.03
C PHE A 75 8.89 7.28 -18.34
N GLY A 76 8.45 6.08 -18.73
CA GLY A 76 8.84 5.44 -19.99
C GLY A 76 7.98 5.84 -21.19
N ILE A 77 8.37 5.38 -22.38
CA ILE A 77 7.60 5.55 -23.64
C ILE A 77 6.16 5.06 -23.49
N ALA A 78 5.96 3.93 -22.79
CA ALA A 78 4.63 3.40 -22.50
C ALA A 78 3.74 4.40 -21.74
N GLY A 79 4.32 5.23 -20.87
CA GLY A 79 3.60 6.23 -20.10
C GLY A 79 3.07 7.33 -21.01
N PHE A 80 3.94 7.87 -21.86
CA PHE A 80 3.54 8.83 -22.89
C PHE A 80 2.44 8.29 -23.82
N LEU A 81 2.51 7.01 -24.20
CA LEU A 81 1.49 6.39 -25.06
C LEU A 81 0.14 6.25 -24.34
N LEU A 82 0.13 5.75 -23.10
CA LEU A 82 -1.09 5.64 -22.28
C LEU A 82 -1.69 7.02 -21.98
N SER A 83 -0.84 8.01 -21.73
CA SER A 83 -1.22 9.41 -21.56
C SER A 83 -1.88 10.01 -22.79
N ALA A 84 -1.25 9.81 -23.95
CA ALA A 84 -1.82 10.26 -25.22
C ALA A 84 -3.16 9.57 -25.47
N ALA A 85 -3.25 8.26 -25.24
CA ALA A 85 -4.51 7.51 -25.38
C ALA A 85 -5.61 8.07 -24.47
N ALA A 86 -5.29 8.38 -23.21
CA ALA A 86 -6.21 9.00 -22.27
C ALA A 86 -6.68 10.40 -22.72
N ILE A 87 -5.77 11.27 -23.16
CA ILE A 87 -6.10 12.61 -23.69
C ILE A 87 -7.05 12.49 -24.88
N LEU A 88 -6.75 11.59 -25.83
CA LEU A 88 -7.57 11.40 -27.02
C LEU A 88 -8.95 10.86 -26.66
N ALA A 89 -9.03 9.87 -25.77
CA ALA A 89 -10.30 9.31 -25.29
C ALA A 89 -11.17 10.36 -24.59
N GLN A 90 -10.57 11.14 -23.67
CA GLN A 90 -11.23 12.26 -22.99
C GLN A 90 -11.73 13.31 -23.97
N SER A 91 -10.92 13.67 -24.96
CA SER A 91 -11.26 14.71 -25.94
C SER A 91 -12.41 14.28 -26.84
N PHE A 92 -12.43 13.02 -27.27
CA PHE A 92 -13.56 12.44 -28.00
C PHE A 92 -14.83 12.41 -27.15
N ALA A 93 -14.74 11.92 -25.91
CA ALA A 93 -15.87 11.85 -24.99
C ALA A 93 -16.45 13.23 -24.70
N ARG A 94 -15.60 14.23 -24.44
CA ARG A 94 -16.00 15.63 -24.23
C ARG A 94 -16.72 16.21 -25.46
N GLY A 95 -16.22 15.93 -26.67
CA GLY A 95 -16.87 16.34 -27.92
C GLY A 95 -18.23 15.70 -28.14
N ALA A 96 -18.34 14.39 -27.90
CA ALA A 96 -19.59 13.64 -28.00
C ALA A 96 -20.61 14.12 -26.96
N TYR A 97 -20.16 14.30 -25.73
CA TYR A 97 -20.93 14.74 -24.58
C TYR A 97 -21.52 16.15 -24.79
N LEU A 98 -20.67 17.15 -25.04
CA LEU A 98 -21.10 18.53 -25.22
C LEU A 98 -21.91 18.72 -26.52
N GLY A 99 -21.52 18.07 -27.61
CA GLY A 99 -22.29 18.11 -28.86
C GLY A 99 -23.67 17.45 -28.71
N GLY A 100 -23.75 16.39 -27.92
CA GLY A 100 -25.00 15.76 -27.51
C GLY A 100 -25.91 16.68 -26.72
N LEU A 101 -25.36 17.34 -25.70
CA LEU A 101 -26.09 18.32 -24.88
C LEU A 101 -26.55 19.52 -25.71
N ARG A 102 -25.72 20.03 -26.64
CA ARG A 102 -26.11 21.11 -27.56
C ARG A 102 -27.37 20.77 -28.35
N SER A 103 -27.43 19.58 -28.95
CA SER A 103 -28.58 19.19 -29.76
C SER A 103 -29.88 19.20 -28.94
N HIS A 104 -29.80 18.78 -27.69
CA HIS A 104 -30.94 18.81 -26.78
C HIS A 104 -31.28 20.23 -26.32
N ALA A 105 -30.28 21.02 -25.91
CA ALA A 105 -30.46 22.37 -25.38
C ALA A 105 -30.98 23.36 -26.45
N VAL A 106 -30.57 23.21 -27.71
CA VAL A 106 -30.89 24.16 -28.79
C VAL A 106 -32.19 23.79 -29.52
N ASN A 107 -32.45 22.50 -29.76
CA ASN A 107 -33.57 22.05 -30.60
C ASN A 107 -34.54 21.09 -29.90
N GLY A 108 -34.26 20.62 -28.68
CA GLY A 108 -35.00 19.51 -28.07
C GLY A 108 -34.79 18.15 -28.75
N GLU A 109 -33.82 18.05 -29.66
CA GLU A 109 -33.63 16.89 -30.54
C GLU A 109 -32.55 15.93 -30.05
N LYS A 110 -32.74 14.64 -30.32
CA LYS A 110 -31.72 13.61 -30.05
C LYS A 110 -30.58 13.72 -31.06
N ALA A 111 -29.35 13.74 -30.54
CA ALA A 111 -28.13 13.76 -31.35
C ALA A 111 -27.47 12.37 -31.48
N ASP A 112 -26.86 12.15 -32.64
CA ASP A 112 -25.85 11.12 -32.84
C ASP A 112 -24.54 11.53 -32.15
N MET A 113 -24.31 10.96 -30.97
CA MET A 113 -23.14 11.23 -30.11
C MET A 113 -21.82 10.89 -30.79
N LEU A 114 -21.77 9.86 -31.64
CA LEU A 114 -20.54 9.46 -32.33
C LEU A 114 -20.17 10.49 -33.40
N ARG A 115 -21.17 10.99 -34.14
CA ARG A 115 -20.96 12.03 -35.14
C ARG A 115 -20.55 13.35 -34.49
N ALA A 116 -21.19 13.71 -33.37
CA ALA A 116 -20.81 14.87 -32.57
C ALA A 116 -19.36 14.76 -32.04
N GLY A 117 -18.98 13.58 -31.51
CA GLY A 117 -17.63 13.30 -31.03
C GLY A 117 -16.58 13.46 -32.12
N ARG A 118 -16.80 12.86 -33.29
CA ARG A 118 -15.90 12.99 -34.46
C ARG A 118 -15.76 14.44 -34.92
N HIS A 119 -16.88 15.17 -34.97
CA HIS A 119 -16.88 16.56 -35.44
C HIS A 119 -16.08 17.51 -34.54
N PHE A 120 -16.25 17.39 -33.22
CA PHE A 120 -15.57 18.26 -32.25
C PHE A 120 -14.21 17.73 -31.78
N PHE A 121 -13.81 16.52 -32.18
CA PHE A 121 -12.62 15.81 -31.67
C PHE A 121 -11.34 16.65 -31.65
N PHE A 122 -10.93 17.17 -32.81
CA PHE A 122 -9.66 17.93 -32.92
C PHE A 122 -9.70 19.24 -32.13
N ARG A 123 -10.87 19.89 -32.09
CA ARG A 123 -11.06 21.14 -31.34
C ARG A 123 -10.98 20.90 -29.84
N MET A 124 -11.57 19.80 -29.36
CA MET A 124 -11.49 19.38 -27.96
C MET A 124 -10.08 18.90 -27.59
N THR A 125 -9.39 18.21 -28.50
CA THR A 125 -8.01 17.77 -28.28
C THR A 125 -7.08 18.96 -28.11
N GLY A 126 -7.17 19.96 -29.00
CA GLY A 126 -6.38 21.18 -28.87
C GLY A 126 -6.70 21.98 -27.60
N TRP A 127 -7.96 22.02 -27.16
CA TRP A 127 -8.33 22.61 -25.86
C TRP A 127 -7.72 21.85 -24.69
N THR A 128 -7.77 20.51 -24.69
CA THR A 128 -7.16 19.68 -23.65
C THR A 128 -5.64 19.90 -23.59
N ILE A 129 -4.95 19.93 -24.74
CA ILE A 129 -3.52 20.23 -24.82
C ILE A 129 -3.22 21.63 -24.26
N PHE A 130 -4.00 22.65 -24.64
CA PHE A 130 -3.86 24.00 -24.12
C PHE A 130 -4.03 24.03 -22.59
N GLN A 131 -5.05 23.36 -22.06
CA GLN A 131 -5.32 23.28 -20.62
C GLN A 131 -4.15 22.63 -19.87
N HIS A 132 -3.55 21.56 -20.41
CA HIS A 132 -2.38 20.92 -19.79
C HIS A 132 -1.11 21.76 -19.88
N ALA A 133 -0.84 22.39 -21.03
CA ALA A 133 0.30 23.29 -21.17
C ALA A 133 0.19 24.48 -20.21
N ALA A 134 -0.99 25.09 -20.09
CA ALA A 134 -1.25 26.15 -19.12
C ALA A 134 -1.10 25.65 -17.68
N GLY A 135 -1.67 24.48 -17.35
CA GLY A 135 -1.54 23.88 -16.02
C GLY A 135 -0.08 23.61 -15.62
N LEU A 136 0.74 23.14 -16.56
CA LEU A 136 2.17 22.91 -16.35
C LEU A 136 2.91 24.23 -16.07
N ILE A 137 2.62 25.28 -16.84
CA ILE A 137 3.18 26.62 -16.62
C ILE A 137 2.77 27.16 -15.24
N LEU A 138 1.50 26.98 -14.84
CA LEU A 138 1.01 27.39 -13.52
C LEU A 138 1.69 26.63 -12.39
N PHE A 139 1.91 25.32 -12.56
CA PHE A 139 2.63 24.51 -11.59
C PHE A 139 4.07 25.00 -11.39
N PHE A 140 4.83 25.19 -12.47
CA PHE A 140 6.18 25.76 -12.37
C PHE A 140 6.18 27.17 -11.78
N SER A 141 5.20 28.00 -12.14
CA SER A 141 5.03 29.32 -11.55
C SER A 141 4.75 29.24 -10.05
N ALA A 142 3.99 28.26 -9.58
CA ALA A 142 3.67 28.10 -8.16
C ALA A 142 4.91 27.75 -7.33
N VAL A 143 5.78 26.89 -7.87
CA VAL A 143 7.05 26.49 -7.25
C VAL A 143 8.02 27.66 -7.17
N VAL A 144 8.11 28.47 -8.24
CA VAL A 144 9.02 29.63 -8.30
C VAL A 144 8.49 30.80 -7.46
N PHE A 145 7.21 31.16 -7.64
CA PHE A 145 6.57 32.28 -6.95
C PHE A 145 5.03 32.15 -6.99
N PHE A 146 4.44 31.66 -5.90
CA PHE A 146 3.01 31.35 -5.80
C PHE A 146 2.03 32.43 -6.32
N PRO A 147 2.28 33.76 -6.16
CA PRO A 147 1.37 34.78 -6.66
C PRO A 147 1.24 34.77 -8.19
N PHE A 148 2.27 34.38 -8.94
CA PHE A 148 2.16 34.24 -10.40
C PHE A 148 1.23 33.11 -10.80
N ALA A 149 1.26 32.00 -10.07
CA ALA A 149 0.28 30.93 -10.28
C ALA A 149 -1.15 31.39 -9.97
N LEU A 150 -1.34 32.19 -8.91
CA LEU A 150 -2.66 32.74 -8.58
C LEU A 150 -3.19 33.66 -9.69
N ILE A 151 -2.37 34.59 -10.18
CA ILE A 151 -2.73 35.47 -11.30
C ILE A 151 -3.04 34.64 -12.55
N GLY A 152 -2.19 33.68 -12.86
CA GLY A 152 -2.39 32.80 -14.01
C GLY A 152 -3.65 31.93 -13.91
N MET A 153 -4.03 31.47 -12.71
CA MET A 153 -5.30 30.79 -12.48
C MET A 153 -6.50 31.69 -12.77
N ILE A 154 -6.47 32.96 -12.34
CA ILE A 154 -7.51 33.95 -12.64
C ILE A 154 -7.60 34.20 -14.16
N VAL A 155 -6.46 34.29 -14.85
CA VAL A 155 -6.43 34.45 -16.31
C VAL A 155 -7.03 33.22 -17.00
N LEU A 156 -6.60 32.01 -16.64
CA LEU A 156 -7.11 30.76 -17.21
C LEU A 156 -8.61 30.58 -16.96
N PHE A 157 -9.10 31.05 -15.81
CA PHE A 157 -10.52 31.05 -15.47
C PHE A 157 -11.38 31.84 -16.47
N ALA A 158 -10.86 32.92 -17.07
CA ALA A 158 -11.59 33.64 -18.12
C ALA A 158 -11.76 32.83 -19.42
N PHE A 159 -10.88 31.86 -19.68
CA PHE A 159 -10.95 30.96 -20.84
C PHE A 159 -11.81 29.73 -20.60
N SER A 160 -12.35 29.56 -19.40
CA SER A 160 -13.11 28.38 -19.00
C SER A 160 -14.31 28.08 -19.91
N LEU A 161 -14.96 29.09 -20.49
CA LEU A 161 -16.11 28.90 -21.40
C LEU A 161 -15.76 28.41 -22.81
N THR A 162 -14.47 28.32 -23.16
CA THR A 162 -13.99 27.93 -24.51
C THR A 162 -14.66 26.68 -25.08
N PRO A 163 -14.69 25.51 -24.39
CA PRO A 163 -15.31 24.30 -24.93
C PRO A 163 -16.80 24.47 -25.25
N TYR A 164 -17.54 25.26 -24.45
CA TYR A 164 -18.96 25.52 -24.69
C TYR A 164 -19.17 26.47 -25.87
N VAL A 165 -18.33 27.50 -26.01
CA VAL A 165 -18.39 28.45 -27.12
C VAL A 165 -18.08 27.75 -28.44
N ILE A 166 -17.04 26.90 -28.47
CA ILE A 166 -16.69 26.05 -29.61
C ILE A 166 -17.90 25.23 -30.06
N VAL A 167 -18.58 24.58 -29.12
CA VAL A 167 -19.70 23.70 -29.42
C VAL A 167 -20.93 24.47 -29.84
N LEU A 168 -21.35 25.50 -29.08
CA LEU A 168 -22.57 26.28 -29.35
C LEU A 168 -22.49 27.07 -30.65
N ARG A 169 -21.34 27.71 -30.93
CA ARG A 169 -21.14 28.49 -32.15
C ARG A 169 -20.59 27.67 -33.32
N ASP A 170 -20.16 26.43 -33.07
CA ASP A 170 -19.51 25.56 -34.05
C ASP A 170 -18.23 26.18 -34.67
N VAL A 171 -17.45 26.87 -33.85
CA VAL A 171 -16.22 27.57 -34.26
C VAL A 171 -14.97 26.73 -34.02
N GLY A 172 -13.84 27.12 -34.63
CA GLY A 172 -12.54 26.52 -34.37
C GLY A 172 -11.97 26.87 -32.98
N LEU A 173 -10.88 26.20 -32.59
CA LEU A 173 -10.24 26.43 -31.28
C LEU A 173 -9.75 27.87 -31.10
N ALA A 174 -9.05 28.43 -32.08
CA ALA A 174 -8.51 29.79 -32.01
C ALA A 174 -9.60 30.84 -31.82
N GLU A 175 -10.70 30.73 -32.57
CA GLU A 175 -11.85 31.62 -32.46
C GLU A 175 -12.60 31.41 -31.13
N GLY A 176 -12.70 30.16 -30.65
CA GLY A 176 -13.22 29.84 -29.31
C GLY A 176 -12.42 30.51 -28.20
N LEU A 177 -11.09 30.37 -28.22
CA LEU A 177 -10.17 30.99 -27.25
C LEU A 177 -10.25 32.53 -27.28
N ALA A 178 -10.29 33.12 -28.48
CA ALA A 178 -10.37 34.57 -28.63
C ALA A 178 -11.70 35.14 -28.10
N SER A 179 -12.80 34.41 -28.27
CA SER A 179 -14.14 34.89 -27.90
C SER A 179 -14.55 34.55 -26.45
N ALA A 180 -13.99 33.49 -25.85
CA ALA A 180 -14.40 33.01 -24.53
C ALA A 180 -14.25 34.06 -23.40
N PRO A 181 -13.13 34.79 -23.23
CA PRO A 181 -13.00 35.79 -22.16
C PRO A 181 -14.03 36.92 -22.27
N GLY A 182 -14.31 37.37 -23.50
CA GLY A 182 -15.29 38.42 -23.76
C GLY A 182 -16.74 37.98 -23.52
N VAL A 183 -17.04 36.70 -23.76
CA VAL A 183 -18.34 36.09 -23.40
C VAL A 183 -18.43 35.89 -21.89
N PHE A 184 -17.38 35.35 -21.27
CA PHE A 184 -17.29 35.13 -19.84
C PHE A 184 -17.55 36.40 -19.04
N ARG A 185 -16.82 37.48 -19.34
CA ARG A 185 -16.98 38.78 -18.66
C ARG A 185 -18.42 39.31 -18.71
N ARG A 186 -19.12 39.13 -19.84
CA ARG A 186 -20.48 39.63 -20.01
C ARG A 186 -21.55 38.70 -19.44
N ALA A 187 -21.30 37.40 -19.43
CA ALA A 187 -22.22 36.39 -18.90
C ALA A 187 -22.01 36.11 -17.40
N PHE A 188 -20.91 36.56 -16.80
CA PHE A 188 -20.47 36.21 -15.44
C PHE A 188 -21.60 36.31 -14.41
N GLY A 189 -22.28 37.46 -14.32
CA GLY A 189 -23.36 37.66 -13.36
C GLY A 189 -24.56 36.69 -13.54
N ARG A 190 -24.87 36.30 -14.77
CA ARG A 190 -25.95 35.33 -15.06
C ARG A 190 -25.54 33.88 -14.76
N LEU A 191 -24.25 33.59 -14.87
CA LEU A 191 -23.68 32.26 -14.63
C LEU A 191 -23.30 32.03 -13.17
N LEU A 192 -23.05 33.09 -12.39
CA LEU A 192 -22.61 33.01 -11.00
C LEU A 192 -23.55 32.19 -10.09
N PRO A 193 -24.88 32.33 -10.13
CA PRO A 193 -25.76 31.49 -9.29
C PRO A 193 -25.63 30.01 -9.62
N LEU A 194 -25.50 29.66 -10.91
CA LEU A 194 -25.32 28.28 -11.35
C LEU A 194 -23.97 27.72 -10.88
N ALA A 195 -22.91 28.54 -10.94
CA ALA A 195 -21.60 28.19 -10.43
C ALA A 195 -21.62 27.92 -8.90
N ILE A 196 -22.35 28.74 -8.12
CA ILE A 196 -22.52 28.53 -6.68
C ILE A 196 -23.27 27.22 -6.40
N VAL A 197 -24.37 26.95 -7.11
CA VAL A 197 -25.13 25.70 -6.95
C VAL A 197 -24.23 24.50 -7.28
N ALA A 198 -23.44 24.57 -8.34
CA ALA A 198 -22.54 23.49 -8.70
C ALA A 198 -21.42 23.27 -7.68
N ALA A 199 -20.88 24.35 -7.10
CA ALA A 199 -19.92 24.26 -6.01
C ALA A 199 -20.54 23.57 -4.78
N ILE A 200 -21.78 23.92 -4.42
CA ILE A 200 -22.51 23.27 -3.31
C ILE A 200 -22.75 21.79 -3.61
N VAL A 201 -23.23 21.44 -4.81
CA VAL A 201 -23.46 20.05 -5.21
C VAL A 201 -22.17 19.25 -5.15
N THR A 202 -21.07 19.80 -5.66
CA THR A 202 -19.75 19.15 -5.64
C THR A 202 -19.23 19.00 -4.20
N ALA A 203 -19.39 20.02 -3.35
CA ALA A 203 -19.01 19.96 -1.94
C ALA A 203 -19.83 18.93 -1.15
N LEU A 204 -21.14 18.85 -1.38
CA LEU A 204 -22.01 17.86 -0.75
C LEU A 204 -21.64 16.43 -1.20
N CYS A 205 -21.42 16.21 -2.50
CA CYS A 205 -21.04 14.90 -3.01
C CYS A 205 -19.61 14.50 -2.61
N GLY A 206 -18.68 15.44 -2.54
CA GLY A 206 -17.28 15.18 -2.19
C GLY A 206 -17.07 15.02 -0.67
N GLY A 207 -17.84 15.72 0.15
CA GLY A 207 -17.79 15.59 1.61
C GLY A 207 -18.52 14.35 2.15
N ALA A 208 -19.50 13.84 1.40
CA ALA A 208 -20.28 12.70 1.83
C ALA A 208 -19.52 11.39 1.54
N ARG A 209 -18.81 10.85 2.54
CA ARG A 209 -18.33 9.46 2.55
C ARG A 209 -19.52 8.53 2.78
N LEU A 210 -20.39 8.41 1.77
CA LEU A 210 -21.69 7.73 1.89
C LEU A 210 -21.56 6.21 1.98
N ALA A 211 -20.42 5.65 1.57
CA ALA A 211 -20.16 4.23 1.64
C ALA A 211 -18.63 3.94 1.70
N PRO A 212 -18.21 2.73 2.11
CA PRO A 212 -16.83 2.28 1.97
C PRO A 212 -16.44 2.07 0.50
N VAL A 213 -15.13 1.98 0.22
CA VAL A 213 -14.61 1.60 -1.10
C VAL A 213 -14.96 0.12 -1.38
N PRO A 214 -15.41 -0.25 -2.59
CA PRO A 214 -15.59 0.58 -3.80
C PRO A 214 -16.99 1.18 -3.97
N TYR A 215 -17.93 0.92 -3.07
CA TYR A 215 -19.32 1.39 -3.19
C TYR A 215 -19.42 2.91 -3.28
N ASN A 216 -18.54 3.64 -2.61
CA ASN A 216 -18.47 5.10 -2.74
C ASN A 216 -18.24 5.54 -4.18
N TYR A 217 -17.36 4.85 -4.90
CA TYR A 217 -17.05 5.13 -6.31
C TYR A 217 -18.27 4.94 -7.20
N LEU A 218 -18.99 3.84 -7.00
CA LEU A 218 -20.24 3.55 -7.71
C LEU A 218 -21.28 4.63 -7.45
N LEU A 219 -21.47 4.98 -6.18
CA LEU A 219 -22.47 5.94 -5.75
C LEU A 219 -22.16 7.34 -6.30
N CYS A 220 -20.90 7.78 -6.26
CA CYS A 220 -20.47 9.02 -6.88
C CYS A 220 -20.73 9.02 -8.39
N MET A 221 -20.39 7.96 -9.13
CA MET A 221 -20.69 7.89 -10.56
C MET A 221 -22.20 7.97 -10.86
N VAL A 222 -23.03 7.29 -10.07
CA VAL A 222 -24.47 7.20 -10.32
C VAL A 222 -25.22 8.46 -9.88
N ILE A 223 -24.74 9.20 -8.86
CA ILE A 223 -25.41 10.38 -8.33
C ILE A 223 -24.81 11.68 -8.88
N TYR A 224 -23.49 11.83 -8.83
CA TYR A 224 -22.82 13.07 -9.21
C TYR A 224 -22.87 13.29 -10.72
N VAL A 225 -22.59 12.27 -11.54
CA VAL A 225 -22.51 12.45 -12.99
C VAL A 225 -23.83 12.92 -13.60
N PRO A 226 -25.02 12.40 -13.22
CA PRO A 226 -26.29 12.99 -13.64
C PRO A 226 -26.49 14.43 -13.16
N ALA A 227 -26.19 14.72 -11.89
CA ALA A 227 -26.37 16.07 -11.31
C ALA A 227 -25.48 17.10 -12.01
N ALA A 228 -24.19 16.80 -12.17
CA ALA A 228 -23.22 17.60 -12.89
C ALA A 228 -23.61 17.75 -14.38
N THR A 229 -24.13 16.68 -15.01
CA THR A 229 -24.64 16.75 -16.38
C THR A 229 -25.83 17.70 -16.52
N TYR A 230 -26.74 17.71 -15.54
CA TYR A 230 -27.84 18.65 -15.51
C TYR A 230 -27.36 20.10 -15.34
N LEU A 231 -26.38 20.34 -14.47
CA LEU A 231 -25.78 21.67 -14.29
C LEU A 231 -25.11 22.18 -15.57
N ILE A 232 -24.40 21.30 -16.30
CA ILE A 232 -23.78 21.65 -17.59
C ILE A 232 -24.84 21.91 -18.66
N TYR A 233 -25.91 21.11 -18.68
CA TYR A 233 -27.03 21.34 -19.59
C TYR A 233 -27.66 22.72 -19.36
N GLU A 234 -27.92 23.09 -18.10
CA GLU A 234 -28.44 24.39 -17.71
C GLU A 234 -27.47 25.53 -18.07
N LEU A 235 -26.16 25.33 -17.89
CA LEU A 235 -25.12 26.26 -18.35
C LEU A 235 -25.23 26.50 -19.86
N MET A 236 -25.35 25.43 -20.65
CA MET A 236 -25.47 25.52 -22.10
C MET A 236 -26.75 26.23 -22.53
N LEU A 237 -27.88 25.99 -21.85
CA LEU A 237 -29.14 26.70 -22.11
C LEU A 237 -29.00 28.20 -21.86
N ARG A 238 -28.49 28.60 -20.68
CA ARG A 238 -28.30 30.02 -20.33
C ARG A 238 -27.32 30.71 -21.27
N LEU A 239 -26.24 30.02 -21.62
CA LEU A 239 -25.24 30.55 -22.55
C LEU A 239 -25.81 30.67 -23.96
N HIS A 240 -26.62 29.71 -24.42
CA HIS A 240 -27.30 29.79 -25.71
C HIS A 240 -28.29 30.96 -25.78
N ALA A 241 -29.12 31.15 -24.75
CA ALA A 241 -30.04 32.30 -24.64
C ALA A 241 -29.26 33.63 -24.68
N PHE A 242 -28.19 33.74 -23.88
CA PHE A 242 -27.32 34.91 -23.85
C PHE A 242 -26.69 35.20 -25.22
N LEU A 243 -26.18 34.18 -25.92
CA LEU A 243 -25.57 34.34 -27.25
C LEU A 243 -26.60 34.80 -28.30
N ARG A 244 -27.84 34.32 -28.19
CA ARG A 244 -28.94 34.70 -29.08
C ARG A 244 -29.39 36.14 -28.85
N GLU A 245 -29.53 36.55 -27.59
CA GLU A 245 -29.84 37.95 -27.21
C GLU A 245 -28.79 38.94 -27.73
N ASN A 246 -27.53 38.51 -27.83
CA ASN A 246 -26.42 39.33 -28.34
C ASN A 246 -26.21 39.21 -29.86
N ASN A 247 -27.21 38.75 -30.63
CA ASN A 247 -27.18 38.62 -32.10
C ASN A 247 -25.99 37.82 -32.64
N THR A 248 -25.50 36.84 -31.89
CA THR A 248 -24.41 35.99 -32.38
C THR A 248 -24.97 34.89 -33.28
N PRO A 249 -24.40 34.62 -34.46
CA PRO A 249 -24.88 33.55 -35.33
C PRO A 249 -24.72 32.20 -34.64
N LEU A 250 -25.82 31.45 -34.54
CA LEU A 250 -25.86 30.11 -33.93
C LEU A 250 -26.29 29.11 -35.00
N PRO A 251 -25.38 28.29 -35.54
CA PRO A 251 -25.73 27.33 -36.56
C PRO A 251 -26.67 26.26 -36.00
N LYS A 252 -27.61 25.80 -36.85
CA LYS A 252 -28.50 24.70 -36.48
C LYS A 252 -27.69 23.41 -36.25
N PRO A 253 -28.01 22.62 -35.21
CA PRO A 253 -27.40 21.31 -34.99
C PRO A 253 -27.47 20.42 -36.23
N GLN A 254 -26.33 19.89 -36.68
CA GLN A 254 -26.26 19.00 -37.86
C GLN A 254 -26.32 17.50 -37.50
N PHE A 255 -26.39 17.16 -36.21
CA PHE A 255 -26.17 15.80 -35.69
C PHE A 255 -27.45 15.03 -35.40
N ARG A 256 -28.54 15.26 -36.14
CA ARG A 256 -29.80 14.54 -35.92
C ARG A 256 -29.59 13.03 -35.97
N GLU A 257 -30.14 12.34 -34.97
CA GLU A 257 -30.06 10.89 -34.86
C GLU A 257 -30.69 10.22 -36.09
N ARG A 258 -29.88 9.55 -36.91
CA ARG A 258 -30.39 8.62 -37.92
C ARG A 258 -30.90 7.41 -37.16
N ALA A 259 -32.11 6.92 -37.48
CA ALA A 259 -32.74 5.80 -36.77
C ALA A 259 -31.85 4.54 -36.77
N ARG A 260 -30.94 4.43 -35.80
CA ARG A 260 -30.13 3.25 -35.53
C ARG A 260 -30.76 2.54 -34.33
N ARG A 261 -31.06 1.26 -34.49
CA ARG A 261 -31.54 0.35 -33.44
C ARG A 261 -30.47 0.00 -32.41
N PHE A 262 -29.51 0.88 -32.12
CA PHE A 262 -28.77 0.75 -30.87
C PHE A 262 -29.76 1.11 -29.75
N GLY A 263 -30.46 0.07 -29.26
CA GLY A 263 -31.63 0.22 -28.40
C GLY A 263 -31.30 1.01 -27.15
N GLY A 264 -32.27 1.74 -26.61
CA GLY A 264 -32.14 2.43 -25.32
C GLY A 264 -31.60 1.51 -24.21
N TRP A 265 -31.86 0.20 -24.30
CA TRP A 265 -31.31 -0.86 -23.47
C TRP A 265 -29.77 -0.92 -23.45
N ALA A 266 -29.08 -0.69 -24.56
CA ALA A 266 -27.61 -0.70 -24.59
C ALA A 266 -27.03 0.47 -23.77
N TRP A 267 -27.65 1.65 -23.88
CA TRP A 267 -27.25 2.82 -23.10
C TRP A 267 -27.61 2.69 -21.61
N ALA A 268 -28.73 2.02 -21.30
CA ALA A 268 -29.11 1.70 -19.92
C ALA A 268 -28.18 0.66 -19.30
N ALA A 269 -27.82 -0.40 -20.04
CA ALA A 269 -26.84 -1.39 -19.61
C ALA A 269 -25.49 -0.74 -19.32
N LEU A 270 -25.05 0.21 -20.16
CA LEU A 270 -23.81 0.93 -19.97
C LEU A 270 -23.82 1.81 -18.70
N LEU A 271 -24.97 2.35 -18.27
CA LEU A 271 -25.09 3.06 -16.99
C LEU A 271 -24.88 2.16 -15.77
N LEU A 272 -25.05 0.84 -15.90
CA LEU A 272 -24.83 -0.13 -14.83
C LEU A 272 -23.43 -0.75 -14.91
N VAL A 273 -23.02 -1.15 -16.13
CA VAL A 273 -21.75 -1.85 -16.34
C VAL A 273 -20.55 -0.91 -16.24
N ALA A 274 -20.66 0.35 -16.71
CA ALA A 274 -19.53 1.28 -16.66
C ALA A 274 -19.09 1.63 -15.22
N PRO A 275 -20.00 1.97 -14.27
CA PRO A 275 -19.59 2.16 -12.88
C PRO A 275 -18.94 0.92 -12.27
N LEU A 276 -19.52 -0.26 -12.49
CA LEU A 276 -18.99 -1.53 -11.98
C LEU A 276 -17.59 -1.84 -12.51
N THR A 277 -17.37 -1.64 -13.81
CA THR A 277 -16.06 -1.82 -14.44
C THR A 277 -15.05 -0.77 -13.97
N GLY A 278 -15.47 0.49 -13.82
CA GLY A 278 -14.64 1.55 -13.24
C GLY A 278 -14.23 1.24 -11.79
N ALA A 279 -15.17 0.77 -10.96
CA ALA A 279 -14.89 0.34 -9.60
C ALA A 279 -13.92 -0.85 -9.55
N ALA A 280 -14.14 -1.88 -10.38
CA ALA A 280 -13.27 -3.04 -10.48
C ALA A 280 -11.86 -2.68 -11.00
N ALA A 281 -11.75 -1.70 -11.89
CA ALA A 281 -10.47 -1.15 -12.34
C ALA A 281 -9.78 -0.36 -11.22
N ALA A 282 -10.53 0.52 -10.54
CA ALA A 282 -10.02 1.38 -9.47
C ALA A 282 -9.43 0.57 -8.31
N THR A 283 -10.05 -0.56 -7.97
CA THR A 283 -9.57 -1.50 -6.94
C THR A 283 -8.67 -2.61 -7.46
N GLY A 284 -8.30 -2.60 -8.74
CA GLY A 284 -7.39 -3.59 -9.32
C GLY A 284 -7.95 -5.00 -9.53
N HIS A 285 -9.24 -5.24 -9.25
CA HIS A 285 -9.88 -6.54 -9.51
C HIS A 285 -9.83 -6.96 -10.99
N LEU A 286 -9.78 -6.00 -11.93
CA LEU A 286 -9.61 -6.30 -13.35
C LEU A 286 -8.25 -6.91 -13.69
N PHE A 287 -7.25 -6.84 -12.80
CA PHE A 287 -5.90 -7.37 -13.05
C PHE A 287 -5.70 -8.80 -12.56
N ALA A 288 -6.64 -9.33 -11.77
CA ALA A 288 -6.65 -10.71 -11.30
C ALA A 288 -6.48 -11.75 -12.44
N PRO A 289 -7.11 -11.61 -13.62
CA PRO A 289 -6.91 -12.55 -14.72
C PRO A 289 -5.56 -12.34 -15.42
N LEU A 290 -5.03 -11.12 -15.42
CA LEU A 290 -3.75 -10.79 -16.05
C LEU A 290 -2.55 -11.33 -15.25
N SER A 291 -2.68 -11.42 -13.92
CA SER A 291 -1.65 -12.05 -13.07
C SER A 291 -1.62 -13.58 -13.22
N LEU A 292 -2.76 -14.25 -13.40
CA LEU A 292 -2.85 -15.70 -13.60
C LEU A 292 -2.14 -16.20 -14.87
N ALA A 293 -1.92 -15.33 -15.86
CA ALA A 293 -1.15 -15.66 -17.06
C ALA A 293 0.35 -15.86 -16.80
N ASN A 294 0.87 -15.43 -15.63
CA ASN A 294 2.30 -15.35 -15.36
C ASN A 294 2.87 -16.47 -14.47
N GLY A 295 2.06 -17.44 -14.02
CA GLY A 295 2.58 -18.58 -13.25
C GLY A 295 1.51 -19.43 -12.58
N SER A 296 1.92 -20.62 -12.11
CA SER A 296 1.06 -21.50 -11.31
C SER A 296 0.78 -20.88 -9.94
N GLU A 297 -0.48 -20.88 -9.54
CA GLU A 297 -0.88 -20.46 -8.21
C GLU A 297 -0.50 -21.52 -7.17
N LYS A 298 0.16 -21.09 -6.09
CA LYS A 298 0.61 -21.97 -5.00
C LYS A 298 0.08 -21.43 -3.67
N GLU A 299 -0.32 -22.34 -2.79
CA GLU A 299 -0.75 -22.02 -1.43
C GLU A 299 0.34 -22.44 -0.44
N TRP A 300 0.79 -21.49 0.40
CA TRP A 300 1.86 -21.69 1.38
C TRP A 300 1.35 -21.41 2.79
N ASN A 301 1.81 -22.21 3.75
CA ASN A 301 1.57 -21.96 5.17
C ASN A 301 2.50 -20.86 5.67
N GLY A 302 2.02 -20.12 6.67
CA GLY A 302 2.79 -19.03 7.27
C GLY A 302 2.79 -19.00 8.78
N VAL A 303 3.64 -18.14 9.30
CA VAL A 303 3.78 -17.80 10.72
C VAL A 303 3.80 -16.30 10.87
N SER A 304 3.21 -15.79 11.93
CA SER A 304 3.44 -14.41 12.33
C SER A 304 4.55 -14.36 13.36
N PHE A 305 5.32 -13.28 13.32
CA PHE A 305 6.31 -12.99 14.33
C PHE A 305 6.34 -11.49 14.61
N TRP A 306 6.81 -11.13 15.79
CA TRP A 306 6.89 -9.76 16.25
C TRP A 306 8.14 -9.58 17.09
N ASN A 307 8.54 -8.33 17.22
CA ASN A 307 9.54 -7.88 18.16
C ASN A 307 8.86 -6.94 19.16
N ASP A 308 9.30 -6.99 20.40
CA ASP A 308 8.78 -6.13 21.47
C ASP A 308 9.94 -5.57 22.30
N PHE A 309 9.64 -4.72 23.28
CA PHE A 309 10.58 -4.24 24.29
C PHE A 309 10.89 -5.33 25.32
N THR A 310 11.54 -6.41 24.87
CA THR A 310 11.90 -7.55 25.71
C THR A 310 12.98 -7.18 26.74
N ALA A 311 13.11 -7.97 27.80
CA ALA A 311 14.20 -7.80 28.77
C ALA A 311 15.59 -7.98 28.12
N ALA A 312 15.71 -8.81 27.08
CA ALA A 312 16.93 -8.92 26.28
C ALA A 312 17.26 -7.60 25.55
N TYR A 313 16.24 -6.96 24.96
CA TYR A 313 16.40 -5.66 24.31
C TYR A 313 16.79 -4.56 25.31
N ALA A 314 16.15 -4.52 26.48
CA ALA A 314 16.49 -3.55 27.52
C ALA A 314 17.92 -3.71 28.05
N ARG A 315 18.35 -4.95 28.35
CA ARG A 315 19.67 -5.25 28.93
C ARG A 315 20.83 -5.15 27.95
N SER A 316 20.54 -5.25 26.66
CA SER A 316 21.53 -5.07 25.60
C SER A 316 21.69 -3.62 25.15
N GLU A 317 21.17 -2.65 25.93
CA GLU A 317 21.10 -1.24 25.54
C GLU A 317 20.44 -1.05 24.17
N GLN A 318 19.33 -1.75 23.93
CA GLN A 318 18.52 -1.67 22.71
C GLN A 318 19.23 -2.22 21.45
N ARG A 319 20.19 -3.13 21.60
CA ARG A 319 20.97 -3.67 20.47
C ARG A 319 20.62 -5.11 20.09
N TYR A 320 20.08 -5.89 21.02
CA TYR A 320 19.73 -7.29 20.79
C TYR A 320 18.22 -7.44 20.65
N THR A 321 17.78 -7.69 19.42
CA THR A 321 16.37 -7.97 19.10
C THR A 321 16.11 -9.47 19.18
N THR A 322 15.06 -9.84 19.89
CA THR A 322 14.50 -11.21 19.94
C THR A 322 13.11 -11.21 19.32
N TYR A 323 12.63 -12.39 18.90
CA TYR A 323 11.34 -12.55 18.22
C TYR A 323 10.38 -13.42 19.01
N GLY A 324 9.14 -12.94 19.12
CA GLY A 324 7.98 -13.75 19.48
C GLY A 324 7.34 -14.28 18.21
N TRP A 325 6.84 -15.51 18.24
CA TRP A 325 6.29 -16.23 17.11
C TRP A 325 4.91 -16.79 17.43
N LYS A 326 4.05 -16.84 16.42
CA LYS A 326 2.73 -17.45 16.50
C LYS A 326 2.41 -18.20 15.22
N HIS A 327 2.14 -19.50 15.38
CA HIS A 327 1.66 -20.37 14.32
C HIS A 327 0.26 -20.87 14.69
N THR A 328 -0.78 -20.40 14.00
CA THR A 328 -2.17 -20.86 14.24
C THR A 328 -2.62 -21.95 13.28
N GLY A 329 -1.81 -22.33 12.28
CA GLY A 329 -2.19 -23.26 11.20
C GLY A 329 -3.22 -22.71 10.21
N GLU A 330 -3.80 -21.54 10.51
CA GLU A 330 -4.80 -20.86 9.69
C GLU A 330 -4.18 -19.81 8.75
N MET A 331 -2.92 -19.41 9.02
CA MET A 331 -2.23 -18.40 8.19
C MET A 331 -1.77 -19.00 6.87
N ARG A 332 -2.26 -18.44 5.76
CA ARG A 332 -2.03 -18.96 4.41
C ARG A 332 -1.76 -17.83 3.44
N LEU A 333 -0.89 -18.10 2.48
CA LEU A 333 -0.64 -17.23 1.34
C LEU A 333 -0.86 -18.00 0.05
N ARG A 334 -1.88 -17.62 -0.71
CA ARG A 334 -2.12 -18.10 -2.06
C ARG A 334 -1.54 -17.09 -3.04
N ILE A 335 -0.42 -17.43 -3.67
CA ILE A 335 0.36 -16.51 -4.49
C ILE A 335 0.62 -17.10 -5.88
N SER A 336 0.46 -16.29 -6.92
CA SER A 336 0.86 -16.64 -8.29
C SER A 336 2.17 -15.92 -8.61
N MET A 337 3.24 -16.69 -8.84
CA MET A 337 4.57 -16.19 -9.24
C MET A 337 5.16 -17.07 -10.34
N PRO A 338 5.97 -16.51 -11.26
CA PRO A 338 6.82 -17.28 -12.14
C PRO A 338 7.88 -18.06 -11.34
N GLU A 339 8.48 -19.08 -11.94
CA GLU A 339 9.62 -19.76 -11.33
C GLU A 339 10.86 -18.86 -11.35
N LEU A 340 11.50 -18.70 -10.19
CA LEU A 340 12.63 -17.77 -9.98
C LEU A 340 13.98 -18.49 -9.80
N ALA A 341 14.05 -19.79 -10.05
CA ALA A 341 15.25 -20.59 -9.83
C ALA A 341 16.46 -20.05 -10.63
N ASN A 342 17.65 -20.11 -10.02
CA ASN A 342 18.96 -19.82 -10.63
C ASN A 342 19.23 -18.36 -11.02
N GLY A 343 18.61 -17.38 -10.36
CA GLY A 343 18.96 -15.95 -10.52
C GLY A 343 18.51 -15.31 -11.85
N ALA A 344 17.92 -16.11 -12.76
CA ALA A 344 17.35 -15.70 -14.04
C ALA A 344 15.96 -15.03 -13.92
N GLY A 345 15.55 -14.68 -12.70
CA GLY A 345 14.29 -13.97 -12.45
C GLY A 345 14.26 -12.59 -13.11
N PRO A 346 13.05 -12.10 -13.48
CA PRO A 346 12.88 -10.80 -14.12
C PRO A 346 13.38 -9.66 -13.22
N GLU A 347 13.63 -8.47 -13.79
CA GLU A 347 13.91 -7.26 -13.00
C GLU A 347 12.73 -6.83 -12.12
N LEU A 348 11.52 -7.28 -12.48
CA LEU A 348 10.29 -6.83 -11.86
C LEU A 348 9.27 -7.98 -11.81
N LEU A 349 8.87 -8.32 -10.60
CA LEU A 349 7.98 -9.44 -10.27
C LEU A 349 6.58 -8.91 -9.97
N ARG A 350 5.58 -9.29 -10.78
CA ARG A 350 4.20 -8.79 -10.66
C ARG A 350 3.22 -9.90 -10.45
N GLY A 351 2.20 -9.64 -9.62
CA GLY A 351 1.13 -10.58 -9.46
C GLY A 351 0.07 -10.12 -8.46
N THR A 352 -0.80 -11.06 -8.13
CA THR A 352 -1.76 -10.93 -7.04
C THR A 352 -1.55 -12.10 -6.09
N ALA A 353 -1.81 -11.86 -4.81
CA ALA A 353 -1.90 -12.93 -3.84
C ALA A 353 -3.16 -12.74 -2.97
N GLU A 354 -3.53 -13.79 -2.27
CA GLU A 354 -4.58 -13.80 -1.26
C GLU A 354 -3.92 -14.28 0.03
N VAL A 355 -4.02 -13.47 1.08
CA VAL A 355 -3.41 -13.73 2.38
C VAL A 355 -4.51 -13.92 3.41
N THR A 356 -4.46 -15.04 4.12
CA THR A 356 -5.25 -15.29 5.33
C THR A 356 -4.33 -15.12 6.53
N TRP A 357 -4.70 -14.23 7.45
CA TRP A 357 -3.88 -13.84 8.60
C TRP A 357 -4.73 -13.37 9.78
N GLY A 358 -4.14 -13.42 10.98
CA GLY A 358 -4.75 -12.87 12.20
C GLY A 358 -4.41 -11.39 12.34
N LEU A 359 -5.44 -10.54 12.35
CA LEU A 359 -5.31 -9.08 12.54
C LEU A 359 -6.07 -8.64 13.80
N MET A 360 -5.50 -7.67 14.52
CA MET A 360 -6.20 -7.02 15.64
C MET A 360 -7.20 -6.02 15.07
N GLU A 361 -8.49 -6.31 15.21
CA GLU A 361 -9.56 -5.41 14.77
C GLU A 361 -10.21 -4.72 15.98
N GLU A 362 -10.61 -3.47 15.78
CA GLU A 362 -11.34 -2.72 16.80
C GLU A 362 -12.81 -3.12 16.78
N LYS A 363 -13.27 -3.78 17.85
CA LYS A 363 -14.69 -4.07 18.04
C LYS A 363 -15.29 -3.08 19.03
N THR A 364 -16.35 -2.42 18.58
CA THR A 364 -17.16 -1.54 19.42
C THR A 364 -18.44 -2.27 19.81
N THR A 365 -18.61 -2.58 21.09
CA THR A 365 -19.91 -3.00 21.62
C THR A 365 -20.61 -1.80 22.26
N ARG A 366 -21.84 -1.53 21.85
CA ARG A 366 -22.69 -0.49 22.45
C ARG A 366 -23.63 -1.12 23.46
N SER A 367 -23.59 -0.65 24.70
CA SER A 367 -24.53 -1.05 25.75
C SER A 367 -25.16 0.21 26.35
N GLY A 368 -26.43 0.47 26.03
CA GLY A 368 -27.09 1.72 26.40
C GLY A 368 -26.37 2.95 25.84
N ASN A 369 -25.90 3.84 26.73
CA ASN A 369 -25.15 5.05 26.39
C ASN A 369 -23.62 4.87 26.46
N SER A 370 -23.10 3.69 26.81
CA SER A 370 -21.66 3.43 26.78
C SER A 370 -21.25 2.69 25.51
N SER A 371 -20.08 3.04 24.98
CA SER A 371 -19.39 2.29 23.93
C SER A 371 -18.13 1.69 24.54
N HIS A 372 -18.00 0.37 24.50
CA HIS A 372 -16.80 -0.33 24.88
C HIS A 372 -16.04 -0.66 23.61
N ILE A 373 -14.82 -0.15 23.52
CA ILE A 373 -13.90 -0.41 22.43
C ILE A 373 -12.86 -1.38 22.96
N PHE A 374 -12.75 -2.54 22.32
CA PHE A 374 -11.71 -3.52 22.62
C PHE A 374 -11.11 -4.06 21.32
N LEU A 375 -9.89 -4.58 21.43
CA LEU A 375 -9.19 -5.19 20.32
C LEU A 375 -9.43 -6.69 20.37
N GLU A 376 -9.85 -7.27 19.25
CA GLU A 376 -10.01 -8.72 19.10
C GLU A 376 -9.24 -9.19 17.87
N GLU A 377 -8.45 -10.24 18.04
CA GLU A 377 -7.78 -10.87 16.91
C GLU A 377 -8.81 -11.62 16.07
N THR A 378 -8.97 -11.19 14.82
CA THR A 378 -9.91 -11.78 13.88
C THR A 378 -9.14 -12.32 12.69
N GLN A 379 -9.44 -13.56 12.30
CA GLN A 379 -8.91 -14.13 11.05
C GLN A 379 -9.56 -13.43 9.87
N ARG A 380 -8.74 -12.97 8.96
CA ARG A 380 -9.20 -12.25 7.78
C ARG A 380 -8.44 -12.69 6.55
N THR A 381 -9.18 -12.83 5.45
CA THR A 381 -8.60 -13.08 4.14
C THR A 381 -8.65 -11.81 3.32
N ASP A 382 -7.49 -11.29 2.97
CA ASP A 382 -7.35 -10.11 2.13
C ASP A 382 -6.66 -10.45 0.82
N ARG A 383 -7.10 -9.79 -0.24
CA ARG A 383 -6.42 -9.87 -1.52
C ARG A 383 -5.37 -8.78 -1.60
N LEU A 384 -4.17 -9.12 -2.03
CA LEU A 384 -3.09 -8.16 -2.28
C LEU A 384 -2.66 -8.15 -3.75
N PHE A 385 -2.27 -6.98 -4.22
CA PHE A 385 -1.56 -6.78 -5.47
C PHE A 385 -0.11 -6.43 -5.15
N TYR A 386 0.83 -6.95 -5.95
CA TYR A 386 2.24 -6.64 -5.79
C TYR A 386 2.95 -6.44 -7.14
N SER A 387 3.93 -5.54 -7.12
CA SER A 387 4.89 -5.27 -8.18
C SER A 387 6.23 -5.01 -7.50
N LEU A 388 7.03 -6.06 -7.34
CA LEU A 388 8.27 -6.04 -6.57
C LEU A 388 9.46 -5.86 -7.52
N LYS A 389 10.37 -4.96 -7.17
CA LYS A 389 11.58 -4.74 -7.95
C LYS A 389 12.70 -5.62 -7.41
N LYS A 390 13.53 -6.14 -8.32
CA LYS A 390 14.73 -6.89 -7.96
C LYS A 390 15.74 -5.94 -7.30
N ALA A 391 16.16 -6.29 -6.11
CA ALA A 391 17.18 -5.61 -5.32
C ALA A 391 18.35 -6.58 -5.08
N THR A 392 19.52 -6.03 -4.76
CA THR A 392 20.72 -6.80 -4.44
C THR A 392 21.25 -6.39 -3.07
N THR A 393 21.63 -7.39 -2.28
CA THR A 393 22.29 -7.17 -0.99
C THR A 393 23.74 -6.74 -1.21
N SER A 394 24.42 -6.35 -0.13
CA SER A 394 25.85 -5.99 -0.16
C SER A 394 26.77 -7.14 -0.62
N THR A 395 26.32 -8.40 -0.55
CA THR A 395 27.06 -9.57 -1.02
C THR A 395 26.76 -9.93 -2.49
N GLY A 396 25.83 -9.22 -3.12
CA GLY A 396 25.36 -9.51 -4.48
C GLY A 396 24.19 -10.50 -4.57
N ALA A 397 23.68 -11.01 -3.44
CA ALA A 397 22.50 -11.87 -3.45
C ALA A 397 21.25 -11.06 -3.85
N SER A 398 20.42 -11.62 -4.73
CA SER A 398 19.22 -10.95 -5.21
C SER A 398 17.99 -11.30 -4.38
N TYR A 399 17.11 -10.34 -4.17
CA TYR A 399 15.76 -10.51 -3.62
C TYR A 399 14.79 -9.55 -4.31
N PHE A 400 13.50 -9.68 -4.06
CA PHE A 400 12.47 -8.79 -4.58
C PHE A 400 11.81 -8.04 -3.43
N SER A 401 11.56 -6.75 -3.61
CA SER A 401 10.97 -5.90 -2.56
C SER A 401 9.97 -4.89 -3.12
N SER A 402 8.95 -4.58 -2.32
CA SER A 402 8.01 -3.48 -2.56
C SER A 402 8.58 -2.11 -2.26
N ARG A 403 9.72 -2.00 -1.56
CA ARG A 403 10.33 -0.70 -1.23
C ARG A 403 10.72 0.15 -2.43
N GLU A 404 11.08 -0.50 -3.54
CA GLU A 404 11.30 0.14 -4.84
C GLU A 404 10.23 -0.25 -5.87
N GLY A 405 9.10 -0.73 -5.37
CA GLY A 405 7.96 -1.24 -6.12
C GLY A 405 6.67 -0.86 -5.42
N THR A 406 5.71 -1.79 -5.36
CA THR A 406 4.43 -1.58 -4.66
C THR A 406 3.87 -2.90 -4.12
N ALA A 407 3.29 -2.87 -2.92
CA ALA A 407 2.43 -3.93 -2.39
C ALA A 407 1.21 -3.31 -1.69
N HIS A 408 0.00 -3.75 -2.05
CA HIS A 408 -1.23 -3.14 -1.54
C HIS A 408 -2.34 -4.16 -1.30
N LEU A 409 -3.06 -4.00 -0.19
CA LEU A 409 -4.30 -4.72 0.11
C LEU A 409 -5.47 -4.10 -0.67
N LEU A 410 -6.17 -4.92 -1.44
CA LEU A 410 -7.33 -4.52 -2.26
C LEU A 410 -8.63 -4.48 -1.45
N THR A 411 -8.70 -5.27 -0.38
CA THR A 411 -9.80 -5.28 0.58
C THR A 411 -9.29 -4.75 1.91
N SER A 412 -9.65 -3.52 2.31
CA SER A 412 -9.44 -3.02 3.68
C SER A 412 -10.73 -3.17 4.49
N GLY A 413 -11.42 -4.31 4.36
CA GLY A 413 -12.78 -4.56 4.84
C GLY A 413 -12.94 -4.70 6.36
N GLY A 414 -12.14 -4.00 7.17
CA GLY A 414 -12.21 -4.06 8.63
C GLY A 414 -11.91 -2.70 9.26
N ASN A 415 -12.45 -2.48 10.45
CA ASN A 415 -12.17 -1.30 11.26
C ASN A 415 -10.80 -1.50 11.94
N LEU A 416 -9.73 -1.38 11.14
CA LEU A 416 -8.40 -1.22 11.69
C LEU A 416 -8.37 0.12 12.44
N ARG A 417 -7.80 0.12 13.64
CA ARG A 417 -7.66 1.32 14.51
C ARG A 417 -7.04 2.50 13.76
N GLU A 418 -6.18 2.21 12.79
CA GLU A 418 -5.51 3.20 11.97
C GLU A 418 -5.19 2.70 10.55
N PRO A 419 -4.85 3.60 9.61
CA PRO A 419 -4.36 3.21 8.29
C PRO A 419 -3.05 2.42 8.40
N HIS A 420 -3.02 1.24 7.79
CA HIS A 420 -1.82 0.41 7.71
C HIS A 420 -1.26 0.38 6.28
N GLU A 421 0.06 0.24 6.18
CA GLU A 421 0.80 -0.05 4.96
C GLU A 421 1.32 -1.48 5.01
N LEU A 422 1.47 -2.05 3.82
CA LEU A 422 1.95 -3.40 3.61
C LEU A 422 3.25 -3.33 2.83
N GLU A 423 4.33 -3.84 3.41
CA GLU A 423 5.57 -4.12 2.70
C GLU A 423 5.71 -5.62 2.46
N MET A 424 6.31 -5.98 1.33
CA MET A 424 6.47 -7.36 0.87
C MET A 424 7.90 -7.60 0.39
N MET A 425 8.47 -8.71 0.84
CA MET A 425 9.75 -9.24 0.37
C MET A 425 9.54 -10.63 -0.19
N VAL A 426 10.16 -10.93 -1.33
CA VAL A 426 10.28 -12.30 -1.85
C VAL A 426 11.76 -12.61 -2.01
N SER A 427 12.19 -13.72 -1.43
CA SER A 427 13.55 -14.25 -1.58
C SER A 427 13.90 -14.49 -3.06
N GLY A 428 15.18 -14.40 -3.42
CA GLY A 428 15.63 -14.54 -4.81
C GLY A 428 15.28 -15.87 -5.48
N ASP A 429 15.15 -16.95 -4.70
CA ASP A 429 14.72 -18.27 -5.16
C ASP A 429 13.20 -18.42 -5.25
N GLY A 430 12.45 -17.42 -4.79
CA GLY A 430 10.99 -17.43 -4.76
C GLY A 430 10.40 -18.45 -3.80
N LYS A 431 11.13 -18.92 -2.78
CA LYS A 431 10.63 -19.92 -1.82
C LYS A 431 10.09 -19.35 -0.52
N ARG A 432 10.42 -18.09 -0.23
CA ARG A 432 10.04 -17.35 1.00
C ARG A 432 9.42 -16.01 0.65
N VAL A 433 8.28 -15.72 1.25
CA VAL A 433 7.60 -14.42 1.21
C VAL A 433 7.50 -13.88 2.63
N PHE A 434 7.88 -12.62 2.81
CA PHE A 434 7.64 -11.89 4.05
C PHE A 434 6.68 -10.74 3.78
N LEU A 435 5.72 -10.56 4.68
CA LEU A 435 4.82 -9.42 4.70
C LEU A 435 5.03 -8.65 6.00
N LEU A 436 5.10 -7.34 5.92
CA LEU A 436 5.12 -6.44 7.07
C LEU A 436 3.90 -5.54 7.00
N LEU A 437 3.05 -5.62 8.02
CA LEU A 437 1.95 -4.68 8.21
C LEU A 437 2.35 -3.68 9.29
N HIS A 438 2.31 -2.38 8.97
CA HIS A 438 2.66 -1.31 9.92
C HIS A 438 1.79 -0.06 9.75
N PRO A 439 1.63 0.79 10.78
CA PRO A 439 0.93 2.06 10.63
C PRO A 439 1.63 3.01 9.66
N THR A 440 0.86 3.74 8.83
CA THR A 440 1.38 4.71 7.84
C THR A 440 2.22 5.84 8.47
N ARG A 441 2.04 6.11 9.77
CA ARG A 441 2.73 7.20 10.47
C ARG A 441 4.19 6.88 10.81
N PHE A 442 4.59 5.61 10.75
CA PHE A 442 5.93 5.20 11.14
C PHE A 442 6.80 4.87 9.92
N PRO A 443 8.06 5.34 9.90
CA PRO A 443 8.99 4.96 8.85
C PRO A 443 9.32 3.47 8.95
N VAL A 444 9.39 2.79 7.80
CA VAL A 444 9.69 1.36 7.73
C VAL A 444 11.19 1.07 7.79
N ASP A 445 12.04 2.02 7.38
CA ASP A 445 13.49 1.88 7.29
C ASP A 445 14.18 1.35 8.55
N PRO A 446 13.84 1.80 9.78
CA PRO A 446 14.48 1.30 10.99
C PRO A 446 14.19 -0.19 11.24
N VAL A 447 13.10 -0.72 10.70
CA VAL A 447 12.61 -2.07 10.99
C VAL A 447 12.69 -3.01 9.78
N TRP A 448 13.01 -2.49 8.59
CA TRP A 448 13.14 -3.27 7.36
C TRP A 448 14.61 -3.57 7.06
N ARG A 449 15.06 -4.76 7.48
CA ARG A 449 16.42 -5.23 7.22
C ARG A 449 16.39 -6.60 6.58
N VAL A 450 17.17 -6.78 5.52
CA VAL A 450 17.29 -8.03 4.77
C VAL A 450 18.62 -8.69 5.12
N SER A 451 18.63 -10.01 5.29
CA SER A 451 19.85 -10.79 5.53
C SER A 451 20.85 -10.63 4.39
N LYS A 452 22.14 -10.81 4.67
CA LYS A 452 23.20 -10.66 3.66
C LYS A 452 23.01 -11.58 2.46
N ASP A 453 22.44 -12.76 2.64
CA ASP A 453 22.13 -13.73 1.59
C ASP A 453 20.79 -13.46 0.85
N GLY A 454 20.06 -12.41 1.22
CA GLY A 454 18.79 -12.02 0.59
C GLY A 454 17.63 -13.00 0.83
N ARG A 455 17.78 -13.97 1.76
CA ARG A 455 16.76 -15.01 2.00
C ARG A 455 15.74 -14.64 3.07
N TYR A 456 16.12 -13.82 4.06
CA TYR A 456 15.31 -13.55 5.24
C TYR A 456 15.10 -12.04 5.46
N LEU A 457 13.90 -11.68 5.91
CA LEU A 457 13.64 -10.37 6.52
C LEU A 457 13.96 -10.48 8.02
N ILE A 458 14.94 -9.72 8.49
CA ILE A 458 15.48 -9.75 9.86
C ILE A 458 15.21 -8.42 10.58
N PRO A 459 13.94 -8.12 10.91
CA PRO A 459 13.54 -6.82 11.42
C PRO A 459 14.17 -6.47 12.76
N LEU A 460 14.43 -5.18 12.96
CA LEU A 460 14.90 -4.63 14.24
C LEU A 460 13.72 -4.13 15.07
N THR A 461 13.87 -4.15 16.39
CA THR A 461 12.86 -3.59 17.31
C THR A 461 12.73 -2.09 17.04
N SER A 462 11.50 -1.62 16.77
CA SER A 462 11.25 -0.18 16.64
C SER A 462 11.50 0.50 17.98
N PRO A 463 12.37 1.53 18.05
CA PRO A 463 12.62 2.25 19.29
C PRO A 463 11.42 3.10 19.73
N MET A 464 10.45 3.34 18.83
CA MET A 464 9.28 4.16 19.12
C MET A 464 8.08 3.33 19.57
N ASN A 465 7.72 2.30 18.80
CA ASN A 465 6.62 1.41 19.16
C ASN A 465 6.76 0.05 18.48
N ALA A 466 7.41 -0.91 19.15
CA ALA A 466 7.65 -2.24 18.62
C ALA A 466 6.33 -3.02 18.38
N GLY A 467 5.39 -2.89 19.32
CA GLY A 467 4.09 -3.58 19.31
C GLY A 467 3.16 -3.21 18.15
N ASP A 468 3.43 -2.16 17.38
CA ASP A 468 2.63 -1.75 16.22
C ASP A 468 3.06 -2.44 14.91
N PHE A 469 4.22 -3.09 14.87
CA PHE A 469 4.72 -3.79 13.67
C PHE A 469 4.35 -5.27 13.72
N ARG A 470 3.85 -5.79 12.59
CA ARG A 470 3.46 -7.20 12.47
C ARG A 470 4.13 -7.81 11.24
N TYR A 471 4.88 -8.87 11.47
CA TYR A 471 5.59 -9.58 10.41
C TYR A 471 4.92 -10.94 10.19
N PHE A 472 4.86 -11.34 8.93
CA PHE A 472 4.35 -12.63 8.51
C PHE A 472 5.37 -13.25 7.58
N TRP A 473 5.65 -14.52 7.77
CA TRP A 473 6.58 -15.29 6.95
C TRP A 473 5.86 -16.51 6.39
N PHE A 474 5.87 -16.65 5.07
CA PHE A 474 5.32 -17.78 4.33
C PHE A 474 6.44 -18.50 3.59
N SER A 475 6.45 -19.83 3.65
CA SER A 475 7.46 -20.67 3.03
C SER A 475 6.82 -21.78 2.19
N SER A 476 7.41 -22.07 1.03
CA SER A 476 7.03 -23.26 0.24
C SER A 476 7.47 -24.57 0.89
N GLU A 477 8.45 -24.52 1.79
CA GLU A 477 9.01 -25.66 2.53
C GLU A 477 9.16 -25.27 4.01
N PRO A 478 8.08 -25.34 4.83
CA PRO A 478 8.15 -25.01 6.25
C PRO A 478 8.94 -26.09 7.01
N LYS A 479 10.12 -25.72 7.54
CA LYS A 479 11.03 -26.61 8.28
C LYS A 479 11.67 -25.87 9.45
N ALA A 480 11.95 -26.58 10.54
CA ALA A 480 12.54 -25.98 11.75
C ALA A 480 13.91 -25.36 11.45
N GLU A 481 14.70 -25.98 10.58
CA GLU A 481 16.01 -25.51 10.14
C GLU A 481 15.96 -24.14 9.48
N GLU A 482 14.84 -23.79 8.81
CA GLU A 482 14.68 -22.46 8.21
C GLU A 482 14.47 -21.38 9.28
N ALA A 483 13.78 -21.69 10.38
CA ALA A 483 13.60 -20.75 11.49
C ALA A 483 14.93 -20.52 12.21
N PHE A 484 15.69 -21.58 12.48
CA PHE A 484 17.04 -21.46 13.06
C PHE A 484 18.02 -20.74 12.13
N ALA A 485 17.96 -20.97 10.82
CA ALA A 485 18.78 -20.23 9.86
C ALA A 485 18.47 -18.73 9.88
N MET A 486 17.18 -18.35 9.96
CA MET A 486 16.77 -16.96 10.10
C MET A 486 17.29 -16.32 11.40
N LEU A 487 17.22 -17.03 12.53
CA LEU A 487 17.73 -16.56 13.82
C LEU A 487 19.26 -16.41 13.82
N ALA A 488 19.99 -17.35 13.23
CA ALA A 488 21.44 -17.25 13.08
C ALA A 488 21.84 -16.05 12.19
N GLU A 489 21.16 -15.83 11.06
CA GLU A 489 21.42 -14.65 10.21
C GLU A 489 21.10 -13.33 10.94
N LYS A 490 20.03 -13.27 11.75
CA LYS A 490 19.75 -12.12 12.63
C LYS A 490 20.92 -11.85 13.58
N ASN A 491 21.48 -12.91 14.17
CA ASN A 491 22.51 -12.81 15.21
C ASN A 491 23.87 -12.38 14.68
N LYS A 492 24.24 -12.76 13.44
CA LYS A 492 25.47 -12.27 12.77
C LYS A 492 25.52 -10.75 12.63
N GLU A 493 24.36 -10.10 12.50
CA GLU A 493 24.23 -8.65 12.33
C GLU A 493 23.92 -7.93 13.66
N THR A 494 23.96 -8.64 14.80
CA THR A 494 23.74 -8.04 16.12
C THR A 494 25.05 -7.47 16.64
N LEU A 495 25.07 -6.16 16.91
CA LEU A 495 26.20 -5.51 17.55
C LEU A 495 26.07 -5.63 19.07
N LEU A 496 26.72 -6.62 19.65
CA LEU A 496 26.77 -6.78 21.10
C LEU A 496 27.73 -5.77 21.73
N GLY A 497 27.20 -4.95 22.63
CA GLY A 497 27.96 -4.04 23.51
C GLY A 497 27.36 -3.99 24.91
N ALA A 498 26.80 -5.10 25.37
CA ALA A 498 26.06 -5.15 26.63
C ALA A 498 27.03 -5.16 27.83
N PRO A 499 26.81 -4.34 28.87
CA PRO A 499 27.65 -4.34 30.07
C PRO A 499 27.58 -5.67 30.86
N ALA A 500 26.49 -6.43 30.71
CA ALA A 500 26.26 -7.71 31.38
C ALA A 500 25.85 -8.82 30.37
N PRO A 501 26.77 -9.31 29.53
CA PRO A 501 26.46 -10.25 28.43
C PRO A 501 25.87 -11.58 28.92
N TYR A 502 26.23 -12.02 30.13
CA TYR A 502 25.70 -13.23 30.77
C TYR A 502 24.17 -13.18 30.99
N GLN A 503 23.59 -11.98 31.15
CA GLN A 503 22.13 -11.83 31.32
C GLN A 503 21.36 -12.04 30.00
N LEU A 504 22.06 -12.06 28.85
CA LEU A 504 21.47 -12.34 27.53
C LEU A 504 21.52 -13.83 27.16
N LEU A 505 22.30 -14.65 27.89
CA LEU A 505 22.49 -16.07 27.61
C LEU A 505 21.18 -16.86 27.52
N PRO A 506 20.19 -16.71 28.42
CA PRO A 506 18.94 -17.47 28.34
C PRO A 506 18.23 -17.30 26.99
N TYR A 507 18.25 -16.07 26.45
CA TYR A 507 17.63 -15.73 25.18
C TYR A 507 18.40 -16.31 23.99
N ALA A 508 19.74 -16.21 24.00
CA ALA A 508 20.59 -16.78 22.95
C ALA A 508 20.52 -18.33 22.93
N LEU A 509 20.48 -18.96 24.11
CA LEU A 509 20.31 -20.41 24.24
C LEU A 509 18.96 -20.85 23.62
N GLN A 510 17.87 -20.15 23.94
CA GLN A 510 16.53 -20.42 23.40
C GLN A 510 16.44 -20.23 21.87
N GLU A 511 17.25 -19.36 21.26
CA GLU A 511 17.32 -19.19 19.81
C GLU A 511 18.11 -20.29 19.08
N ALA A 512 18.76 -21.21 19.83
CA ALA A 512 19.56 -22.33 19.33
C ALA A 512 20.68 -21.94 18.36
N ASP A 513 21.26 -20.75 18.55
CA ASP A 513 22.38 -20.24 17.76
C ASP A 513 23.68 -20.28 18.57
N GLY A 514 24.53 -21.27 18.29
CA GLY A 514 25.76 -21.49 19.03
C GLY A 514 26.81 -20.39 18.83
N ASP A 515 26.82 -19.69 17.70
CA ASP A 515 27.73 -18.55 17.47
C ASP A 515 27.46 -17.43 18.48
N MET A 516 26.18 -17.09 18.67
CA MET A 516 25.76 -16.06 19.63
C MET A 516 26.06 -16.48 21.08
N VAL A 517 25.78 -17.74 21.44
CA VAL A 517 26.09 -18.28 22.77
C VAL A 517 27.59 -18.25 23.06
N ALA A 518 28.42 -18.75 22.14
CA ALA A 518 29.87 -18.73 22.28
C ALA A 518 30.40 -17.29 22.39
N THR A 519 29.84 -16.35 21.63
CA THR A 519 30.21 -14.93 21.70
C THR A 519 29.90 -14.31 23.07
N LEU A 520 28.69 -14.54 23.61
CA LEU A 520 28.30 -14.02 24.93
C LEU A 520 29.14 -14.63 26.07
N ILE A 521 29.43 -15.93 26.00
CA ILE A 521 30.35 -16.59 26.93
C ILE A 521 31.74 -15.96 26.81
N ALA A 522 32.27 -15.78 25.61
CA ALA A 522 33.58 -15.19 25.37
C ALA A 522 33.73 -13.75 25.92
N MET A 523 32.63 -12.98 25.94
CA MET A 523 32.59 -11.63 26.53
C MET A 523 32.55 -11.62 28.06
N THR A 524 32.28 -12.76 28.70
CA THR A 524 32.18 -12.90 30.16
C THR A 524 33.58 -13.15 30.76
N PRO A 525 33.99 -12.62 31.93
CA PRO A 525 35.34 -12.89 32.48
C PRO A 525 35.61 -14.38 32.70
N GLU A 526 36.75 -14.89 32.23
CA GLU A 526 37.10 -16.33 32.34
C GLU A 526 37.10 -16.84 33.79
N ALA A 527 37.57 -16.01 34.73
CA ALA A 527 37.58 -16.32 36.16
C ALA A 527 36.19 -16.57 36.76
N ALA A 528 35.10 -16.12 36.11
CA ALA A 528 33.74 -16.33 36.58
C ALA A 528 33.07 -17.57 35.95
N ARG A 529 33.69 -18.24 34.97
CA ARG A 529 33.08 -19.32 34.16
C ARG A 529 33.30 -20.73 34.74
N GLU A 530 33.07 -20.93 36.04
CA GLU A 530 33.50 -22.13 36.76
C GLU A 530 32.96 -23.46 36.20
N SER A 531 31.71 -23.49 35.67
CA SER A 531 31.08 -24.71 35.12
C SER A 531 30.52 -24.55 33.70
N VAL A 532 31.04 -23.59 32.95
CA VAL A 532 30.64 -23.37 31.55
C VAL A 532 31.52 -24.23 30.63
N PRO A 533 30.96 -25.12 29.80
CA PRO A 533 31.77 -25.92 28.89
C PRO A 533 32.48 -25.01 27.86
N ALA A 534 33.75 -25.30 27.58
CA ALA A 534 34.56 -24.59 26.59
C ALA A 534 34.25 -25.06 25.16
N TRP A 535 32.96 -25.10 24.81
CA TRP A 535 32.48 -25.51 23.49
C TRP A 535 32.61 -24.39 22.48
N ASP A 536 32.94 -24.76 21.24
CA ASP A 536 32.86 -23.85 20.10
C ASP A 536 31.41 -23.69 19.62
N ALA A 537 31.22 -22.82 18.63
CA ALA A 537 29.89 -22.52 18.10
C ALA A 537 29.19 -23.72 17.45
N GLU A 538 29.94 -24.63 16.83
CA GLU A 538 29.39 -25.83 16.20
C GLU A 538 28.89 -26.82 17.25
N GLN A 539 29.68 -27.03 18.31
CA GLN A 539 29.32 -27.85 19.45
C GLN A 539 28.09 -27.30 20.19
N TRP A 540 28.04 -25.99 20.44
CA TRP A 540 26.85 -25.33 21.01
C TRP A 540 25.63 -25.50 20.12
N THR A 541 25.76 -25.24 18.82
CA THR A 541 24.66 -25.38 17.86
C THR A 541 24.15 -26.82 17.81
N SER A 542 25.06 -27.80 17.77
CA SER A 542 24.70 -29.22 17.77
C SER A 542 23.94 -29.60 19.05
N TYR A 543 24.44 -29.21 20.22
CA TYR A 543 23.75 -29.49 21.48
C TYR A 543 22.37 -28.83 21.53
N LEU A 544 22.27 -27.54 21.22
CA LEU A 544 21.00 -26.81 21.29
C LEU A 544 19.97 -27.34 20.29
N ARG A 545 20.39 -27.73 19.07
CA ARG A 545 19.47 -28.30 18.07
C ARG A 545 18.93 -29.67 18.46
N THR A 546 19.71 -30.50 19.19
CA THR A 546 19.18 -31.78 19.71
C THR A 546 18.03 -31.58 20.71
N LYS A 547 17.97 -30.43 21.39
CA LYS A 547 16.84 -30.08 22.28
C LYS A 547 15.53 -29.83 21.54
N TYR A 548 15.58 -29.62 20.22
CA TYR A 548 14.43 -29.47 19.33
C TYR A 548 14.25 -30.65 18.36
N GLU A 549 15.04 -31.72 18.51
CA GLU A 549 14.97 -32.87 17.59
C GLU A 549 13.62 -33.58 17.68
N GLY A 550 13.05 -33.92 16.52
CA GLY A 550 11.75 -34.60 16.42
C GLY A 550 10.53 -33.69 16.58
N VAL A 551 10.72 -32.39 16.79
CA VAL A 551 9.63 -31.41 16.98
C VAL A 551 9.13 -30.92 15.63
N GLU A 552 7.81 -30.91 15.44
CA GLU A 552 7.23 -30.39 14.20
C GLU A 552 7.39 -28.86 14.09
N TYR A 553 7.37 -28.34 12.87
CA TYR A 553 7.56 -26.91 12.59
C TYR A 553 6.64 -26.00 13.43
N ALA A 554 5.37 -26.38 13.61
CA ALA A 554 4.42 -25.62 14.41
C ALA A 554 4.72 -25.66 15.92
N GLU A 555 5.19 -26.81 16.41
CA GLU A 555 5.49 -27.06 17.83
C GLU A 555 6.78 -26.39 18.29
N LEU A 556 7.66 -26.00 17.36
CA LEU A 556 8.86 -25.21 17.63
C LEU A 556 8.52 -23.84 18.24
N PHE A 557 7.54 -23.15 17.66
CA PHE A 557 7.30 -21.72 17.91
C PHE A 557 6.98 -21.37 19.37
N PRO A 558 6.12 -22.11 20.12
CA PRO A 558 5.88 -21.84 21.53
C PRO A 558 7.15 -21.78 22.39
N TYR A 559 8.18 -22.56 22.05
CA TYR A 559 9.45 -22.58 22.78
C TYR A 559 10.35 -21.42 22.34
N VAL A 560 10.63 -21.26 21.05
CA VAL A 560 11.52 -20.17 20.59
C VAL A 560 10.93 -18.78 20.88
N SER A 561 9.59 -18.65 20.95
CA SER A 561 8.90 -17.43 21.38
C SER A 561 9.26 -16.95 22.78
N LYS A 562 9.74 -17.84 23.67
CA LYS A 562 10.17 -17.44 25.01
C LYS A 562 11.31 -16.44 25.00
N ALA A 563 12.13 -16.41 23.94
CA ALA A 563 13.13 -15.37 23.77
C ALA A 563 12.51 -13.98 23.48
N GLY A 564 11.35 -13.96 22.81
CA GLY A 564 10.62 -12.75 22.41
C GLY A 564 9.60 -12.24 23.42
N GLU A 565 9.36 -12.95 24.52
CA GLU A 565 8.41 -12.57 25.57
C GLU A 565 9.14 -11.83 26.71
N TYR A 566 8.53 -10.77 27.25
CA TYR A 566 9.10 -10.01 28.37
C TYR A 566 9.33 -10.93 29.60
N ASP A 567 8.32 -11.74 29.95
CA ASP A 567 8.35 -12.74 31.02
C ASP A 567 8.51 -14.17 30.48
N GLY A 568 9.19 -14.34 29.34
CA GLY A 568 9.35 -15.65 28.70
C GLY A 568 10.16 -16.66 29.54
N HIS A 569 10.98 -16.16 30.46
CA HIS A 569 11.80 -16.97 31.36
C HIS A 569 11.46 -16.64 32.81
N VAL A 570 11.44 -17.65 33.67
CA VAL A 570 11.21 -17.48 35.11
C VAL A 570 12.54 -17.14 35.78
N TRP A 571 12.57 -16.00 36.47
CA TRP A 571 13.73 -15.51 37.23
C TRP A 571 13.53 -15.87 38.70
N GLU A 572 14.41 -16.73 39.23
CA GLU A 572 14.39 -17.14 40.63
C GLU A 572 15.59 -16.55 41.36
N GLU A 573 15.34 -15.66 42.33
CA GLU A 573 16.39 -15.24 43.26
C GLU A 573 16.70 -16.37 44.24
N ARG A 574 18.00 -16.61 44.45
CA ARG A 574 18.54 -17.63 45.35
C ARG A 574 19.39 -16.95 46.42
N THR A 575 19.58 -17.66 47.53
CA THR A 575 20.50 -17.20 48.58
C THR A 575 21.92 -17.07 47.99
N PRO A 576 22.54 -15.89 48.02
CA PRO A 576 23.88 -15.68 47.48
C PRO A 576 24.93 -16.40 48.33
N LYS A 577 26.04 -16.80 47.72
CA LYS A 577 27.20 -17.31 48.47
C LYS A 577 27.99 -16.17 49.12
N SER A 578 28.02 -15.01 48.47
CA SER A 578 28.78 -13.83 48.90
C SER A 578 27.88 -12.78 49.57
N GLU A 579 28.36 -12.17 50.64
CA GLU A 579 27.63 -11.10 51.33
C GLU A 579 27.46 -9.86 50.43
N GLY A 580 26.21 -9.42 50.29
CA GLY A 580 25.81 -8.30 49.42
C GLY A 580 25.75 -8.62 47.94
N ALA A 581 25.87 -9.90 47.54
CA ALA A 581 25.66 -10.34 46.16
C ALA A 581 24.20 -10.74 45.90
N ILE A 582 23.80 -10.78 44.63
CA ILE A 582 22.52 -11.30 44.16
C ILE A 582 22.80 -12.55 43.34
N ARG A 583 22.12 -13.65 43.67
CA ARG A 583 22.22 -14.90 42.91
C ARG A 583 20.91 -15.17 42.21
N THR A 584 20.97 -15.37 40.89
CA THR A 584 19.79 -15.55 40.04
C THR A 584 19.91 -16.88 39.30
N ARG A 585 18.83 -17.67 39.34
CA ARG A 585 18.63 -18.87 38.54
C ARG A 585 17.56 -18.62 37.49
N ILE A 586 17.82 -19.07 36.27
CA ILE A 586 16.90 -18.95 35.13
C ILE A 586 16.84 -20.31 34.43
N THR A 587 15.63 -20.83 34.24
CA THR A 587 15.41 -22.08 33.52
C THR A 587 14.90 -21.79 32.11
N VAL A 588 15.65 -22.25 31.11
CA VAL A 588 15.36 -22.13 29.68
C VAL A 588 14.65 -23.41 29.23
N PRO A 589 13.35 -23.35 28.87
CA PRO A 589 12.57 -24.52 28.53
C PRO A 589 12.77 -24.96 27.06
N TYR A 590 12.91 -26.26 26.85
CA TYR A 590 12.93 -26.89 25.53
C TYR A 590 11.88 -28.01 25.45
N PRO A 591 11.53 -28.45 24.23
CA PRO A 591 10.74 -29.67 24.04
C PRO A 591 11.39 -30.90 24.70
N ASN A 592 12.71 -31.06 24.52
CA ASN A 592 13.46 -32.20 25.03
C ASN A 592 14.37 -31.81 26.22
N GLY A 593 13.77 -31.25 27.29
CA GLY A 593 14.44 -30.94 28.56
C GLY A 593 14.60 -29.45 28.83
N SER A 594 15.62 -29.09 29.62
CA SER A 594 15.88 -27.70 30.00
C SER A 594 17.37 -27.37 30.01
N VAL A 595 17.68 -26.08 30.00
CA VAL A 595 19.01 -25.58 30.35
C VAL A 595 18.85 -24.56 31.46
N THR A 596 19.58 -24.72 32.56
CA THR A 596 19.55 -23.75 33.65
C THR A 596 20.79 -22.87 33.60
N VAL A 597 20.57 -21.56 33.57
CA VAL A 597 21.61 -20.53 33.72
C VAL A 597 21.55 -20.02 35.15
N GLU A 598 22.67 -20.03 35.85
CA GLU A 598 22.75 -19.52 37.21
C GLU A 598 23.95 -18.59 37.32
N PHE A 599 23.76 -17.39 37.85
CA PHE A 599 24.85 -16.44 38.04
C PHE A 599 24.74 -15.68 39.36
N GLU A 600 25.89 -15.25 39.87
CA GLU A 600 26.00 -14.41 41.06
C GLU A 600 26.72 -13.10 40.69
N GLU A 601 26.11 -11.97 41.03
CA GLU A 601 26.66 -10.63 40.75
C GLU A 601 26.68 -9.74 41.99
N LYS A 602 27.64 -8.82 42.05
CA LYS A 602 27.76 -7.81 43.10
C LYS A 602 28.12 -6.46 42.48
N GLU A 603 27.33 -5.43 42.76
CA GLU A 603 27.52 -4.07 42.22
C GLU A 603 27.66 -4.04 40.68
N GLY A 604 26.94 -4.92 39.98
CA GLY A 604 26.98 -5.04 38.52
C GLY A 604 28.20 -5.79 37.96
N GLN A 605 29.04 -6.36 38.81
CA GLN A 605 30.14 -7.24 38.41
C GLN A 605 29.77 -8.71 38.60
N LEU A 606 30.02 -9.53 37.58
CA LEU A 606 29.82 -10.97 37.64
C LEU A 606 30.89 -11.63 38.52
N LEU A 607 30.46 -12.42 39.49
CA LEU A 607 31.33 -13.22 40.36
C LEU A 607 31.38 -14.67 39.89
N GLU A 608 30.24 -15.24 39.51
CA GLU A 608 30.11 -16.65 39.15
C GLU A 608 29.04 -16.84 38.07
N LEU A 609 29.30 -17.71 37.09
CA LEU A 609 28.37 -18.16 36.07
C LEU A 609 28.46 -19.69 35.95
N GLN A 610 27.30 -20.33 36.06
CA GLN A 610 27.12 -21.76 35.94
C GLN A 610 26.06 -22.10 34.89
N LEU A 611 26.34 -23.10 34.06
CA LEU A 611 25.38 -23.66 33.11
C LEU A 611 25.12 -25.13 33.45
N PHE A 612 23.87 -25.47 33.73
CA PHE A 612 23.44 -26.85 33.94
C PHE A 612 22.79 -27.34 32.66
N LEU A 613 23.47 -28.25 31.97
CA LEU A 613 23.04 -28.81 30.70
C LEU A 613 22.55 -30.26 30.91
N ASP A 614 21.29 -30.53 30.58
CA ASP A 614 20.73 -31.88 30.65
C ASP A 614 21.40 -32.80 29.60
N GLY A 615 21.97 -33.93 30.03
CA GLY A 615 22.44 -35.00 29.13
C GLY A 615 23.94 -35.05 28.77
N ILE A 616 24.83 -34.26 29.41
CA ILE A 616 26.28 -34.26 29.08
C ILE A 616 27.01 -35.58 29.43
N VAL A 617 26.43 -36.49 30.22
CA VAL A 617 27.14 -37.69 30.73
C VAL A 617 27.74 -38.59 29.62
N GLN A 618 27.31 -38.47 28.34
CA GLN A 618 27.82 -39.32 27.26
C GLN A 618 28.95 -38.76 26.38
N LEU A 619 29.26 -37.45 26.41
CA LEU A 619 30.29 -36.89 25.51
C LEU A 619 31.72 -36.93 26.11
N GLU A 620 31.86 -36.83 27.43
CA GLU A 620 33.19 -36.91 28.07
C GLU A 620 33.78 -38.34 28.09
N GLU A 621 32.95 -39.39 28.07
CA GLU A 621 33.46 -40.77 28.01
C GLU A 621 33.95 -41.19 26.61
N SER A 622 33.46 -40.53 25.56
CA SER A 622 33.92 -40.74 24.18
C SER A 622 35.31 -40.10 23.96
N ASN A 623 35.52 -38.86 24.43
CA ASN A 623 36.80 -38.17 24.28
C ASN A 623 37.90 -38.63 25.26
N LYS A 624 37.56 -39.41 26.31
CA LYS A 624 38.55 -40.11 27.14
C LYS A 624 38.98 -41.48 26.59
N LYS A 625 38.39 -41.93 25.48
CA LYS A 625 38.72 -43.22 24.82
C LYS A 625 39.13 -43.09 23.34
N GLY A 626 39.47 -41.87 22.88
CA GLY A 626 40.05 -41.62 21.55
C GLY A 626 41.57 -41.60 21.57
#